data_AF-N6X732-F1
#
_entry.id   AF-N6X732-F1
#
_cell.length_a   1.000
_cell.length_b   1.000
_cell.length_c   1.000
_cell.angle_alpha   90.00
_cell.angle_beta   90.00
_cell.angle_gamma   90.00
#
_symmetry.space_group_name_H-M   'P 1'
#
loop_
_entity.id
_entity.type
_entity.pdbx_description
1 polymer ?
#
loop_
_entity_poly.entity_id
_entity_poly.type
_entity_poly.pdbx_seq_one_letter_code
_entity_poly.pdbx_strand_id
1 'polypeptide(L)'
;MSTPSLSKTERIDVRASSAVKQLLQEAARSCHKNVSEFLLEAGVIAADQALADRRRFALDDERWQAFQQALDRPVQVKPRLKKLLGEPGVLD
;
A
#
# COMPACT_ATOMS: atom_id res chain seq x y z
N MET A 1 13.84 21.44 -5.94
CA MET A 1 14.08 20.52 -7.06
C MET A 1 12.72 20.12 -7.60
N SER A 2 12.26 20.76 -8.66
CA SER A 2 10.92 20.54 -9.22
C SER A 2 10.94 19.23 -10.01
N THR A 3 10.20 18.22 -9.54
CA THR A 3 9.97 16.98 -10.28
C THR A 3 9.26 17.32 -11.59
N PRO A 4 9.76 16.88 -12.76
CA PRO A 4 9.10 17.14 -14.02
C PRO A 4 7.71 16.50 -13.98
N SER A 5 6.68 17.28 -14.28
CA SER A 5 5.33 16.77 -14.50
C SER A 5 5.36 15.93 -15.78
N LEU A 6 5.65 14.63 -15.63
CA LEU A 6 5.44 13.65 -16.69
C LEU A 6 3.99 13.80 -17.17
N SER A 7 3.82 14.07 -18.46
CA SER A 7 2.51 14.14 -19.08
C SER A 7 1.76 12.82 -18.83
N LYS A 8 0.47 12.91 -18.48
CA LYS A 8 -0.41 11.74 -18.34
C LYS A 8 -0.66 11.12 -19.72
N THR A 9 0.29 10.33 -20.21
CA THR A 9 0.25 9.69 -21.55
C THR A 9 -0.47 8.36 -21.55
N GLU A 10 -0.51 7.67 -20.40
CA GLU A 10 -1.12 6.35 -20.28
C GLU A 10 -2.64 6.42 -20.15
N ARG A 11 -3.35 5.48 -20.79
CA ARG A 11 -4.81 5.43 -20.83
C ARG A 11 -5.35 4.24 -20.05
N ILE A 12 -6.38 4.49 -19.24
CA ILE A 12 -7.09 3.44 -18.48
C ILE A 12 -8.54 3.39 -19.00
N ASP A 13 -8.92 2.25 -19.56
CA ASP A 13 -10.26 2.00 -20.07
C ASP A 13 -11.08 1.15 -19.09
N VAL A 14 -12.22 1.68 -18.64
CA VAL A 14 -13.10 1.02 -17.66
C VAL A 14 -14.53 0.96 -18.20
N ARG A 15 -15.15 -0.22 -18.11
CA ARG A 15 -16.57 -0.41 -18.42
C ARG A 15 -17.38 -0.32 -17.14
N ALA A 16 -18.52 0.36 -17.22
CA ALA A 16 -19.45 0.53 -16.11
C ALA A 16 -20.90 0.50 -16.62
N SER A 17 -21.83 0.09 -15.75
CA SER A 17 -23.26 0.24 -16.03
C SER A 17 -23.67 1.72 -15.96
N SER A 18 -24.85 2.04 -16.50
CA SER A 18 -25.37 3.42 -16.46
C SER A 18 -25.49 3.95 -15.02
N ALA A 19 -26.01 3.13 -14.11
CA ALA A 19 -26.16 3.47 -12.70
C ALA A 19 -24.82 3.79 -12.04
N VAL A 20 -23.78 2.98 -12.29
CA VAL A 20 -22.44 3.21 -11.75
C VAL A 20 -21.85 4.50 -12.31
N LYS A 21 -22.02 4.76 -13.62
CA LYS A 21 -21.55 6.00 -14.25
C LYS A 21 -22.22 7.24 -13.64
N GLN A 22 -23.52 7.19 -13.37
CA GLN A 22 -24.26 8.30 -12.75
C GLN A 22 -23.75 8.57 -11.33
N LEU A 23 -23.60 7.52 -10.52
CA LEU A 23 -23.05 7.65 -9.16
C LEU A 23 -21.66 8.31 -9.16
N LEU A 24 -20.77 7.87 -10.05
CA LEU A 24 -19.43 8.44 -10.17
C LEU A 24 -19.44 9.90 -10.62
N GLN A 25 -20.39 10.28 -11.48
CA GLN A 25 -20.57 11.67 -11.91
C GLN A 25 -21.06 12.57 -10.77
N GLU A 26 -22.01 12.10 -9.97
CA GLU A 26 -22.50 12.84 -8.81
C GLU A 26 -21.41 13.03 -7.76
N ALA A 27 -20.65 11.97 -7.45
CA ALA A 27 -19.51 12.04 -6.55
C ALA A 27 -18.45 13.04 -7.06
N ALA A 28 -18.04 12.94 -8.33
CA ALA A 28 -17.09 13.87 -8.93
C ALA A 28 -17.56 15.33 -8.85
N ARG A 29 -18.83 15.59 -9.14
CA ARG A 29 -19.44 16.94 -9.02
C ARG A 29 -19.39 17.46 -7.59
N SER A 30 -19.70 16.63 -6.59
CA SER A 30 -19.65 17.02 -5.18
C SER A 30 -18.23 17.40 -4.73
N CYS A 31 -17.21 16.82 -5.36
CA CYS A 31 -15.80 17.14 -5.13
C CYS A 31 -15.25 18.25 -6.04
N HIS A 32 -16.09 18.90 -6.86
CA HIS A 32 -15.68 19.88 -7.87
C HIS A 32 -14.63 19.36 -8.87
N LYS A 33 -14.68 18.07 -9.20
CA LYS A 33 -13.75 17.38 -10.11
C LYS A 33 -14.48 16.83 -11.33
N ASN A 34 -13.75 16.59 -12.41
CA ASN A 34 -14.30 15.78 -13.51
C ASN A 34 -14.22 14.28 -13.15
N VAL A 35 -14.96 13.45 -13.89
CA VAL A 35 -15.05 12.00 -13.59
C VAL A 35 -13.69 11.31 -13.69
N SER A 36 -12.86 11.69 -14.67
CA SER A 36 -11.54 11.08 -14.86
C SER A 36 -10.59 11.44 -13.72
N GLU A 37 -10.61 12.68 -13.25
CA GLU A 37 -9.82 13.15 -12.11
C GLU A 37 -10.26 12.45 -10.82
N PHE A 38 -11.57 12.42 -10.55
CA PHE A 38 -12.12 11.72 -9.40
C PHE A 38 -11.74 10.23 -9.38
N LEU A 39 -11.89 9.55 -10.52
CA LEU A 39 -11.55 8.13 -10.64
C LEU A 39 -10.05 7.86 -10.48
N LEU A 40 -9.21 8.71 -11.07
CA LEU A 40 -7.76 8.54 -10.97
C LEU A 40 -7.30 8.71 -9.52
N GLU A 41 -7.79 9.74 -8.84
CA GLU A 41 -7.44 10.00 -7.44
C GLU A 41 -7.93 8.89 -6.51
N ALA A 42 -9.20 8.48 -6.65
CA ALA A 42 -9.74 7.35 -5.89
C ALA A 42 -8.96 6.06 -6.16
N GLY A 43 -8.56 5.83 -7.42
CA GLY A 43 -7.74 4.70 -7.83
C GLY A 43 -6.34 4.72 -7.19
N VAL A 44 -5.68 5.87 -7.14
CA VAL A 44 -4.37 6.02 -6.46
C VAL A 44 -4.50 5.74 -4.98
N ILE A 45 -5.49 6.30 -4.30
CA ILE A 45 -5.73 6.05 -2.87
C ILE A 45 -5.96 4.56 -2.61
N ALA A 46 -6.81 3.91 -3.41
CA ALA A 46 -7.08 2.49 -3.28
C ALA A 46 -5.83 1.63 -3.55
N ALA A 47 -5.01 2.00 -4.55
CA ALA A 47 -3.77 1.31 -4.85
C ALA A 47 -2.74 1.46 -3.73
N ASP A 48 -2.58 2.67 -3.19
CA ASP A 48 -1.69 2.93 -2.06
C ASP A 48 -2.12 2.14 -0.83
N GLN A 49 -3.41 2.04 -0.55
CA GLN A 49 -3.92 1.27 0.57
C GLN A 49 -3.69 -0.23 0.38
N ALA A 50 -3.98 -0.77 -0.82
CA ALA A 50 -3.74 -2.17 -1.13
C ALA A 50 -2.24 -2.56 -1.07
N LEU A 51 -1.35 -1.64 -1.45
CA LEU A 51 0.10 -1.83 -1.34
C LEU A 51 0.63 -1.60 0.08
N ALA A 52 0.03 -0.65 0.82
CA ALA A 52 0.36 -0.37 2.20
C ALA A 52 -0.04 -1.52 3.12
N ASP A 53 -1.16 -2.20 2.89
CA ASP A 53 -1.56 -3.39 3.64
C ASP A 53 -0.52 -4.52 3.53
N ARG A 54 0.38 -4.47 2.54
CA ARG A 54 1.52 -5.39 2.40
C ARG A 54 2.84 -4.88 2.98
N ARG A 55 2.95 -3.59 3.32
CA ARG A 55 4.21 -2.93 3.71
C ARG A 55 4.17 -2.18 5.04
N ARG A 56 2.99 -1.80 5.53
CA ARG A 56 2.79 -1.09 6.80
C ARG A 56 2.10 -2.01 7.79
N PHE A 57 2.73 -2.22 8.93
CA PHE A 57 2.15 -2.91 10.06
C PHE A 57 1.69 -1.87 11.07
N ALA A 58 0.39 -1.64 11.17
CA ALA A 58 -0.17 -0.81 12.23
C ALA A 58 -0.16 -1.62 13.54
N LEU A 59 0.44 -1.05 14.59
CA LEU A 59 0.50 -1.63 15.92
C LEU A 59 -0.33 -0.75 16.87
N ASP A 60 -1.08 -1.37 17.76
CA ASP A 60 -1.65 -0.69 18.94
C ASP A 60 -0.52 -0.38 19.94
N ASP A 61 -0.84 0.40 20.98
CA ASP A 61 0.17 0.88 21.94
C ASP A 61 0.92 -0.26 22.64
N GLU A 62 0.22 -1.34 22.99
CA GLU A 62 0.80 -2.51 23.65
C GLU A 62 1.79 -3.23 22.71
N ARG A 63 1.40 -3.47 21.45
CA ARG A 63 2.28 -4.10 20.45
C ARG A 63 3.43 -3.18 20.06
N TRP A 64 3.21 -1.87 20.03
CA TRP A 64 4.27 -0.90 19.78
C TRP A 64 5.34 -0.95 20.88
N GLN A 65 4.92 -1.00 22.15
CA GLN A 65 5.85 -1.11 23.27
C GLN A 65 6.62 -2.44 23.25
N ALA A 66 5.94 -3.55 22.98
CA ALA A 66 6.59 -4.85 22.82
C ALA A 66 7.60 -4.87 21.66
N PHE A 67 7.27 -4.19 20.55
CA PHE A 67 8.15 -4.06 19.40
C PHE A 67 9.41 -3.24 19.73
N GLN A 68 9.26 -2.09 20.42
CA GLN A 68 10.39 -1.28 20.89
C GLN A 68 11.32 -2.08 21.81
N GLN A 69 10.76 -2.78 22.81
CA GLN A 69 11.55 -3.64 23.70
C GLN A 69 12.29 -4.75 22.96
N ALA A 70 11.71 -5.28 21.88
CA ALA A 70 12.36 -6.29 21.05
C ALA A 70 13.52 -5.71 20.22
N LEU A 71 13.40 -4.47 19.75
CA LEU A 71 14.45 -3.77 19.01
C LEU A 71 15.63 -3.37 19.91
N ASP A 72 15.36 -2.89 21.13
CA ASP A 72 16.41 -2.46 22.07
C ASP A 72 17.14 -3.63 22.74
N ARG A 73 16.59 -4.85 22.62
CA ARG A 73 17.20 -6.04 23.22
C ARG A 73 18.54 -6.34 22.56
N PRO A 74 19.63 -6.54 23.34
CA PRO A 74 20.91 -6.93 22.77
C PRO A 74 20.80 -8.25 22.01
N VAL A 75 21.62 -8.40 20.95
CA VAL A 75 21.62 -9.59 20.10
C VAL A 75 21.90 -10.83 20.95
N GLN A 76 21.00 -11.81 20.88
CA GLN A 76 21.15 -13.07 21.57
C GLN A 76 21.47 -14.19 20.58
N VAL A 77 22.41 -15.06 20.95
CA VAL A 77 22.70 -16.26 20.16
C VAL A 77 21.49 -17.18 20.21
N LYS A 78 21.00 -17.56 19.02
CA LYS A 78 19.90 -18.51 18.85
C LYS A 78 20.44 -19.78 18.19
N PRO A 79 20.83 -20.84 18.95
CA PRO A 79 21.47 -22.03 18.40
C PRO A 79 20.66 -22.72 17.31
N ARG A 80 19.33 -22.77 17.45
CA ARG A 80 18.42 -23.33 16.43
C ARG A 80 18.40 -22.51 15.14
N LEU A 81 18.45 -21.19 15.24
CA LEU A 81 18.51 -20.31 14.06
C LEU A 81 19.85 -20.44 13.33
N LYS A 82 20.95 -20.54 14.09
CA LYS A 82 22.29 -20.79 13.53
C LYS A 82 22.34 -22.13 12.78
N LYS A 83 21.76 -23.18 13.34
CA LYS A 83 21.66 -24.49 12.68
C LYS A 83 20.83 -24.40 11.39
N LEU A 84 19.65 -23.77 11.44
CA LEU A 84 18.77 -23.60 10.29
C LEU A 84 19.45 -22.87 9.12
N LEU A 85 20.16 -21.79 9.40
CA LEU A 85 20.87 -21.01 8.37
C LEU A 85 22.15 -21.69 7.84
N GLY A 86 22.59 -22.78 8.47
CA GLY A 86 23.76 -23.55 8.06
C GLY A 86 23.40 -24.85 7.32
N GLU A 87 22.12 -25.20 7.22
CA GLU A 87 21.64 -26.35 6.47
C GLU A 87 21.26 -25.90 5.04
N PRO A 88 21.49 -26.73 3.99
CA PRO A 88 21.09 -26.39 2.63
C PRO A 88 19.59 -26.09 2.56
N GLY A 89 19.24 -25.03 1.84
CA GLY A 89 17.83 -24.71 1.62
C GLY A 89 17.15 -25.81 0.80
N VAL A 90 15.83 -25.94 0.90
CA VAL A 90 15.03 -26.85 0.05
C VAL A 90 15.16 -26.52 -1.46
N LEU A 91 15.75 -25.38 -1.78
CA LEU A 91 15.94 -24.86 -3.14
C LEU A 91 17.42 -24.88 -3.59
N ASP A 92 18.34 -25.35 -2.75
CA ASP A 92 19.77 -25.55 -3.07
C ASP A 92 20.03 -27.03 -3.43
#